data_AF-A0A0F9GGH0-F1
#
_entry.id   AF-A0A0F9GGH0-F1
#
_cell.length_a   1.000
_cell.length_b   1.000
_cell.length_c   1.000
_cell.angle_alpha   90.00
_cell.angle_beta   90.00
_cell.angle_gamma   90.00
#
_symmetry.space_group_name_H-M   'P 1'
#
loop_
_entity.id
_entity.type
_entity.pdbx_description
1 polymer ?
#
loop_
_entity_poly.entity_id
_entity_poly.type
_entity_poly.pdbx_seq_one_letter_code
_entity_poly.pdbx_strand_id
1 'polypeptide(L)'
;MLFDYTADQAKYMRDTKLKDQFGRLWHCTVDKKTGQPTGCPNPIGWVDPLNTPNSYLTVPHWEDGSARTDEVLVDFEGWIADVEQNNTHWDMAITVMGEKKFPLASSEDRDGWAENPHLTKEAGPKPFPSRETLIQAKNGDRKLLGLDKDVRTGATNPIDMTYQEFVAENRRDEFDKTRTMVAIGVLWKEHKDNLAMDEMKKSEEPEKVEA
;
A
#
# COMPACT_ATOMS: atom_id res chain seq x y z
N MET A 1 11.05 -10.21 43.80
CA MET A 1 10.41 -11.21 42.92
C MET A 1 10.34 -10.56 41.54
N LEU A 2 11.39 -10.74 40.72
CA LEU A 2 11.31 -10.36 39.30
C LEU A 2 10.51 -11.46 38.62
N PHE A 3 9.33 -11.13 38.09
CA PHE A 3 8.63 -12.03 37.19
C PHE A 3 9.45 -12.10 35.89
N ASP A 4 9.97 -13.29 35.56
CA ASP A 4 10.55 -13.60 34.25
C ASP A 4 9.45 -13.56 33.18
N TYR A 5 8.99 -12.36 32.84
CA TYR A 5 7.93 -12.10 31.87
C TYR A 5 8.32 -12.56 30.46
N THR A 6 9.63 -12.62 30.18
CA THR A 6 10.20 -13.03 28.90
C THR A 6 10.15 -14.54 28.66
N ALA A 7 10.24 -15.37 29.71
CA ALA A 7 10.18 -16.83 29.57
C ALA A 7 8.76 -17.33 29.23
N ASP A 8 7.73 -16.61 29.69
CA ASP A 8 6.33 -16.99 29.47
C ASP A 8 5.84 -16.57 28.07
N GLN A 9 6.31 -15.44 27.53
CA GLN A 9 5.94 -15.03 26.16
C GLN A 9 6.35 -16.03 25.09
N ALA A 10 7.55 -16.63 25.17
CA ALA A 10 8.00 -17.65 24.22
C ALA A 10 7.12 -18.90 24.21
N LYS A 11 6.40 -19.18 25.30
CA LYS A 11 5.49 -20.31 25.42
C LYS A 11 4.20 -20.10 24.63
N TYR A 12 3.70 -18.87 24.58
CA TYR A 12 2.40 -18.52 23.98
C TYR A 12 2.50 -17.79 22.65
N MET A 13 3.65 -17.22 22.32
CA MET A 13 3.87 -16.45 21.10
C MET A 13 4.92 -17.11 20.21
N ARG A 14 4.83 -16.92 18.90
CA ARG A 14 5.91 -17.24 17.95
C ARG A 14 6.06 -16.12 16.94
N ASP A 15 7.30 -15.82 16.57
CA ASP A 15 7.56 -14.98 15.40
C ASP A 15 7.44 -15.84 14.14
N THR A 16 6.78 -15.28 13.12
CA THR A 16 6.55 -15.96 11.86
C THR A 16 6.49 -14.96 10.71
N LYS A 17 6.60 -15.50 9.49
CA LYS A 17 6.40 -14.74 8.26
C LYS A 17 5.06 -15.17 7.67
N LEU A 18 4.16 -14.22 7.46
CA LEU A 18 2.85 -14.48 6.87
C LEU A 18 2.75 -13.80 5.52
N LYS A 19 2.11 -14.47 4.58
CA LYS A 19 1.84 -13.92 3.25
C LYS A 19 0.43 -13.37 3.20
N ASP A 20 0.25 -12.18 2.64
CA ASP A 20 -1.09 -11.60 2.47
C ASP A 20 -1.76 -11.92 1.13
N GLN A 21 -3.01 -11.48 0.97
CA GLN A 21 -3.80 -11.72 -0.25
C GLN A 21 -3.18 -11.13 -1.53
N PHE A 22 -2.21 -10.21 -1.43
CA PHE A 22 -1.47 -9.65 -2.56
C PHE A 22 -0.05 -10.23 -2.69
N GLY A 23 0.27 -11.20 -1.85
CA GLY A 23 1.55 -11.88 -1.83
C GLY A 23 2.69 -11.14 -1.14
N ARG A 24 2.37 -10.09 -0.38
CA ARG A 24 3.34 -9.36 0.44
C ARG A 24 3.66 -10.16 1.70
N LEU A 25 4.91 -10.09 2.13
CA LEU A 25 5.36 -10.77 3.35
C LEU A 25 5.35 -9.81 4.53
N TRP A 26 4.75 -10.28 5.61
CA TRP A 26 4.67 -9.61 6.90
C TRP A 26 5.45 -10.41 7.94
N HIS A 27 6.28 -9.74 8.73
CA HIS A 27 6.87 -10.30 9.94
C HIS A 27 5.92 -10.02 11.10
N CYS A 28 5.30 -11.06 11.65
CA CYS A 28 4.35 -10.95 12.74
C CYS A 28 4.77 -11.84 13.89
N THR A 29 4.58 -11.37 15.12
CA THR A 29 4.42 -12.27 16.26
C THR A 29 2.97 -12.77 16.21
N VAL A 30 2.73 -14.05 16.44
CA VAL A 30 1.37 -14.61 16.50
C VAL A 30 1.16 -15.36 17.80
N ASP A 31 -0.05 -15.26 18.34
CA ASP A 31 -0.50 -16.07 19.46
C ASP A 31 -0.68 -17.52 19.00
N LYS A 32 -0.01 -18.47 19.66
CA LYS A 32 -0.03 -19.90 19.30
C LYS A 32 -1.40 -20.56 19.50
N LYS A 33 -2.27 -20.00 20.34
CA LYS A 33 -3.61 -20.51 20.63
C LYS A 33 -4.63 -20.00 19.62
N THR A 34 -4.61 -18.70 19.33
CA THR A 34 -5.61 -18.08 18.44
C THR A 34 -5.15 -17.95 17.00
N GLY A 35 -3.85 -18.05 16.76
CA GLY A 35 -3.22 -17.78 15.47
C GLY A 35 -3.16 -16.29 15.12
N GLN A 36 -3.77 -15.40 15.90
CA GLN A 36 -3.89 -13.99 15.54
C GLN A 36 -2.56 -13.25 15.63
N PRO A 37 -2.30 -12.26 14.77
CA PRO A 37 -1.12 -11.42 14.86
C PRO A 37 -1.17 -10.60 16.15
N THR A 38 -0.08 -10.64 16.90
CA THR A 38 0.17 -9.86 18.10
C THR A 38 1.44 -9.03 17.90
N GLY A 39 1.57 -7.95 18.67
CA GLY A 39 2.71 -7.02 18.52
C GLY A 39 2.55 -6.09 17.31
N CYS A 40 3.68 -5.68 16.73
CA CYS A 40 3.74 -4.81 15.55
C CYS A 40 4.23 -5.58 14.32
N PRO A 41 3.31 -6.05 13.46
CA PRO A 41 3.59 -6.52 12.11
C PRO A 41 4.49 -5.56 11.35
N ASN A 42 5.53 -6.08 10.73
CA ASN A 42 6.49 -5.30 9.96
C ASN A 42 6.58 -5.82 8.52
N PRO A 43 6.48 -4.94 7.50
CA PRO A 43 6.77 -5.30 6.11
C PRO A 43 8.16 -5.93 5.93
N ILE A 44 8.25 -7.02 5.16
CA ILE A 44 9.53 -7.67 4.83
C ILE A 44 9.87 -7.41 3.36
N GLY A 45 10.84 -6.55 3.08
CA GLY A 45 11.32 -6.30 1.71
C GLY A 45 10.44 -5.35 0.88
N TRP A 46 9.46 -4.70 1.51
CA TRP A 46 8.61 -3.67 0.89
C TRP A 46 8.30 -2.57 1.91
N VAL A 47 7.79 -1.43 1.44
CA VAL A 47 7.36 -0.31 2.30
C VAL A 47 5.84 -0.28 2.27
N ASP A 48 5.20 -0.20 3.43
CA ASP A 48 3.76 -0.04 3.53
C ASP A 48 3.35 1.43 3.35
N PRO A 49 2.80 1.83 2.19
CA PRO A 49 2.45 3.23 1.93
C PRO A 49 1.21 3.67 2.74
N LEU A 50 0.39 2.72 3.19
CA LEU A 50 -0.85 2.99 3.90
C LEU A 50 -0.65 3.02 5.42
N ASN A 51 0.52 2.63 5.92
CA ASN A 51 0.78 2.44 7.35
C ASN A 51 -0.33 1.60 8.02
N THR A 52 -0.60 0.43 7.44
CA THR A 52 -1.69 -0.49 7.80
C THR A 52 -1.69 -0.79 9.31
N PRO A 53 -2.72 -0.35 10.04
CA PRO A 53 -2.83 -0.67 11.46
C PRO A 53 -3.00 -2.17 11.70
N ASN A 54 -2.36 -2.67 12.77
CA ASN A 54 -2.36 -4.09 13.12
C ASN A 54 -3.77 -4.63 13.37
N SER A 55 -4.70 -3.78 13.79
CA SER A 55 -6.11 -4.11 14.02
C SER A 55 -6.82 -4.62 12.76
N TYR A 56 -6.29 -4.30 11.57
CA TYR A 56 -6.84 -4.74 10.29
C TYR A 56 -6.05 -5.91 9.69
N LEU A 57 -5.07 -6.46 10.39
CA LEU A 57 -4.40 -7.70 9.99
C LEU A 57 -5.03 -8.88 10.72
N THR A 58 -5.68 -9.77 9.97
CA THR A 58 -6.43 -10.89 10.52
C THR A 58 -5.90 -12.20 9.96
N VAL A 59 -5.87 -13.27 10.77
CA VAL A 59 -5.56 -14.60 10.22
C VAL A 59 -6.84 -15.27 9.72
N PRO A 60 -6.89 -15.69 8.43
CA PRO A 60 -8.05 -16.40 7.92
C PRO A 60 -8.17 -17.77 8.58
N HIS A 61 -9.37 -18.32 8.57
CA HIS A 61 -9.65 -19.66 9.09
C HIS A 61 -10.08 -20.59 7.95
N TRP A 62 -9.73 -21.86 8.05
CA TRP A 62 -10.25 -22.93 7.18
C TRP A 62 -11.74 -23.19 7.49
N GLU A 63 -12.41 -23.97 6.64
CA GLU A 63 -13.83 -24.33 6.83
C GLU A 63 -14.09 -25.08 8.15
N ASP A 64 -13.08 -25.79 8.66
CA ASP A 64 -13.13 -26.50 9.95
C ASP A 64 -12.92 -25.57 11.16
N GLY A 65 -12.73 -24.27 10.94
CA GLY A 65 -12.47 -23.26 11.97
C GLY A 65 -11.04 -23.23 12.47
N SER A 66 -10.10 -23.97 11.88
CA SER A 66 -8.68 -23.88 12.24
C SER A 66 -7.99 -22.70 11.56
N ALA A 67 -7.07 -22.03 12.26
CA ALA A 67 -6.37 -20.86 11.73
C ALA A 67 -5.38 -21.23 10.61
N ARG A 68 -5.34 -20.43 9.54
CA ARG A 68 -4.39 -20.59 8.42
C ARG A 68 -3.06 -19.94 8.78
N THR A 69 -2.19 -20.72 9.43
CA THR A 69 -1.01 -20.20 10.15
C THR A 69 0.14 -19.63 9.30
N ASP A 70 0.00 -19.63 7.98
CA ASP A 70 0.94 -19.15 6.97
C ASP A 70 0.44 -17.92 6.21
N GLU A 71 -0.81 -17.51 6.44
CA GLU A 71 -1.46 -16.39 5.76
C GLU A 71 -1.94 -15.30 6.72
N VAL A 72 -2.05 -14.09 6.20
CA VAL A 72 -2.68 -12.95 6.87
C VAL A 72 -3.57 -12.23 5.86
N LEU A 73 -4.67 -11.63 6.28
CA LEU A 73 -5.54 -10.83 5.44
C LEU A 73 -5.60 -9.42 5.98
N VAL A 74 -5.49 -8.45 5.07
CA VAL A 74 -5.86 -7.07 5.36
C VAL A 74 -7.39 -6.96 5.27
N ASP A 75 -8.04 -6.67 6.40
CA ASP A 75 -9.47 -6.39 6.48
C ASP A 75 -9.76 -4.94 6.02
N PHE A 76 -9.82 -4.75 4.71
CA PHE A 76 -10.19 -3.45 4.13
C PHE A 76 -11.64 -3.06 4.44
N GLU A 77 -12.55 -4.00 4.67
CA GLU A 77 -13.96 -3.66 4.87
C GLU A 77 -14.18 -3.03 6.24
N GLY A 78 -13.62 -3.64 7.29
CA GLY A 78 -13.56 -3.04 8.61
C GLY A 78 -12.81 -1.71 8.59
N TRP A 79 -11.67 -1.64 7.90
CA TRP A 79 -10.89 -0.40 7.83
C TRP A 79 -11.63 0.75 7.13
N ILE A 80 -12.32 0.47 6.03
CA ILE A 80 -13.12 1.48 5.32
C ILE A 80 -14.24 2.02 6.20
N ALA A 81 -14.96 1.13 6.91
CA ALA A 81 -16.04 1.52 7.80
C ALA A 81 -15.55 2.44 8.93
N ASP A 82 -14.43 2.09 9.56
CA ASP A 82 -13.84 2.91 10.63
C ASP A 82 -13.36 4.27 10.12
N VAL A 83 -12.74 4.33 8.93
CA VAL A 83 -12.28 5.59 8.32
C VAL A 83 -13.45 6.49 7.97
N GLU A 84 -14.57 5.95 7.48
CA GLU A 84 -15.77 6.72 7.17
C GLU A 84 -16.37 7.36 8.44
N GLN A 85 -16.46 6.58 9.51
CA GLN A 85 -16.93 7.08 10.81
C GLN A 85 -15.97 8.15 11.36
N ASN A 86 -14.66 7.91 11.33
CA ASN A 86 -13.67 8.83 11.84
C ASN A 86 -13.59 10.13 11.04
N ASN A 87 -13.79 10.09 9.71
CA ASN A 87 -13.87 11.29 8.88
C ASN A 87 -15.08 12.13 9.26
N THR A 88 -16.25 11.50 9.44
CA THR A 88 -17.46 12.20 9.89
C THR A 88 -17.23 12.91 11.23
N HIS A 89 -16.61 12.22 12.19
CA HIS A 89 -16.28 12.82 13.49
C HIS A 89 -15.29 13.98 13.37
N TRP A 90 -14.29 13.86 12.49
CA TRP A 90 -13.30 14.90 12.25
C TRP A 90 -13.93 16.15 11.61
N ASP A 91 -14.77 15.98 10.59
CA ASP A 91 -15.49 17.08 9.93
C ASP A 91 -16.41 17.81 10.91
N MET A 92 -17.11 17.07 11.79
CA MET A 92 -17.90 17.65 12.86
C MET A 92 -17.04 18.44 13.86
N ALA A 93 -15.88 17.91 14.25
CA ALA A 93 -14.97 18.58 15.18
C ALA A 93 -14.44 19.89 14.59
N ILE A 94 -13.98 19.87 13.33
CA ILE A 94 -13.52 21.06 12.60
C ILE A 94 -14.65 22.10 12.52
N THR A 95 -15.86 21.68 12.20
CA THR A 95 -17.03 22.57 12.11
C THR A 95 -17.33 23.25 13.46
N VAL A 96 -17.43 22.47 14.53
CA VAL A 96 -17.74 23.00 15.88
C VAL A 96 -16.65 23.97 16.36
N MET A 97 -15.38 23.67 16.10
CA MET A 97 -14.29 24.56 16.49
C MET A 97 -14.21 25.81 15.61
N GLY A 98 -14.48 25.66 14.31
CA GLY A 98 -14.56 26.76 13.36
C GLY A 98 -15.66 27.74 13.76
N GLU A 99 -16.86 27.26 14.07
CA GLU A 99 -17.98 28.08 14.53
C GLU A 99 -17.67 28.81 15.85
N LYS A 100 -16.95 28.15 16.75
CA LYS A 100 -16.54 28.75 18.03
C LYS A 100 -15.47 29.84 17.86
N LYS A 101 -14.51 29.65 16.95
CA LYS A 101 -13.41 30.61 16.73
C LYS A 101 -13.76 31.72 15.76
N PHE A 102 -14.60 31.44 14.77
CA PHE A 102 -14.97 32.34 13.69
C PHE A 102 -16.50 32.40 13.54
N PRO A 103 -17.23 32.95 14.53
CA PRO A 103 -18.69 32.94 14.54
C PRO A 103 -19.32 33.75 13.40
N LEU A 104 -18.56 34.68 12.79
CA LEU A 104 -18.97 35.51 11.66
C LEU A 104 -18.41 35.03 10.32
N ALA A 105 -17.81 33.84 10.26
CA ALA A 105 -17.26 33.27 9.04
C ALA A 105 -18.34 33.13 7.96
N SER A 106 -18.00 33.59 6.75
CA SER A 106 -18.82 33.38 5.56
C SER A 106 -18.84 31.89 5.16
N SER A 107 -19.70 31.51 4.20
CA SER A 107 -19.69 30.13 3.69
C SER A 107 -18.35 29.77 3.06
N GLU A 108 -17.74 30.70 2.32
CA GLU A 108 -16.44 30.50 1.66
C GLU A 108 -15.31 30.30 2.69
N ASP A 109 -15.37 31.00 3.83
CA ASP A 109 -14.39 30.81 4.91
C ASP A 109 -14.54 29.43 5.57
N ARG A 110 -15.75 28.88 5.63
CA ARG A 110 -16.04 27.56 6.23
C ARG A 110 -15.48 26.43 5.38
N ASP A 111 -15.54 26.56 4.06
CA ASP A 111 -14.99 25.57 3.13
C ASP A 111 -13.46 25.42 3.33
N GLY A 112 -12.78 26.50 3.72
CA GLY A 112 -11.34 26.51 4.02
C GLY A 112 -10.95 26.07 5.44
N TRP A 113 -11.89 25.62 6.28
CA TRP A 113 -11.59 25.24 7.66
C TRP A 113 -10.75 23.97 7.78
N ALA A 114 -10.90 23.04 6.83
CA ALA A 114 -10.15 21.80 6.80
C ALA A 114 -8.64 22.03 6.55
N GLU A 115 -8.29 23.10 5.86
CA GLU A 115 -6.91 23.51 5.58
C GLU A 115 -6.35 24.44 6.66
N ASN A 116 -7.18 24.96 7.57
CA ASN A 116 -6.75 25.92 8.57
C ASN A 116 -5.84 25.26 9.63
N PRO A 117 -4.55 25.66 9.75
CA PRO A 117 -3.60 25.03 10.67
C PRO A 117 -4.00 25.13 12.14
N HIS A 118 -4.77 26.16 12.52
CA HIS A 118 -5.21 26.34 13.90
C HIS A 118 -6.38 25.44 14.28
N LEU A 119 -7.23 25.10 13.31
CA LEU A 119 -8.35 24.17 13.52
C LEU A 119 -7.85 22.73 13.48
N THR A 120 -6.99 22.39 12.52
CA THR A 120 -6.40 21.04 12.42
C THR A 120 -5.49 20.69 13.59
N LYS A 121 -4.76 21.67 14.17
CA LYS A 121 -3.97 21.44 15.40
C LYS A 121 -4.84 21.05 16.61
N GLU A 122 -6.08 21.53 16.68
CA GLU A 122 -7.01 21.21 17.78
C GLU A 122 -7.88 19.99 17.50
N ALA A 123 -8.35 19.82 16.25
CA ALA A 123 -9.11 18.63 15.82
C ALA A 123 -8.26 17.36 15.81
N GLY A 124 -6.95 17.53 15.62
CA GLY A 124 -6.07 16.45 15.20
C GLY A 124 -5.99 16.33 13.67
N PRO A 125 -5.09 15.47 13.18
CA PRO A 125 -4.93 15.26 11.75
C PRO A 125 -6.19 14.62 11.16
N LYS A 126 -6.47 14.94 9.90
CA LYS A 126 -7.51 14.24 9.13
C LYS A 126 -7.17 12.74 9.07
N PRO A 127 -8.14 11.83 9.22
CA PRO A 127 -7.92 10.40 9.07
C PRO A 127 -7.22 10.07 7.74
N PHE A 128 -6.18 9.25 7.82
CA PHE A 128 -5.44 8.72 6.68
C PHE A 128 -5.31 7.20 6.83
N PRO A 129 -5.45 6.42 5.76
CA PRO A 129 -5.79 6.80 4.37
C PRO A 129 -7.25 7.22 4.17
N SER A 130 -7.59 7.82 3.01
CA SER A 130 -9.00 8.12 2.68
C SER A 130 -9.76 6.85 2.27
N ARG A 131 -11.10 6.93 2.29
CA ARG A 131 -11.97 5.85 1.82
C ARG A 131 -11.65 5.46 0.36
N GLU A 132 -11.47 6.43 -0.51
CA GLU A 132 -11.15 6.22 -1.92
C GLU A 132 -9.81 5.53 -2.08
N THR A 133 -8.80 5.94 -1.31
CA THR A 133 -7.48 5.30 -1.27
C THR A 133 -7.59 3.84 -0.83
N LEU A 134 -8.36 3.55 0.21
CA LEU A 134 -8.57 2.17 0.67
C LEU A 134 -9.33 1.31 -0.36
N ILE A 135 -10.29 1.87 -1.08
CA ILE A 135 -10.99 1.17 -2.17
C ILE A 135 -10.03 0.86 -3.32
N GLN A 136 -9.18 1.81 -3.72
CA GLN A 136 -8.16 1.59 -4.75
C GLN A 136 -7.18 0.50 -4.34
N ALA A 137 -6.69 0.54 -3.09
CA ALA A 137 -5.81 -0.48 -2.55
C ALA A 137 -6.50 -1.87 -2.50
N LYS A 138 -7.76 -1.94 -2.03
CA LYS A 138 -8.57 -3.17 -2.05
C LYS A 138 -8.69 -3.76 -3.46
N ASN A 139 -8.81 -2.90 -4.47
CA ASN A 139 -8.91 -3.29 -5.88
C ASN A 139 -7.56 -3.63 -6.53
N GLY A 140 -6.45 -3.61 -5.77
CA GLY A 140 -5.15 -4.03 -6.26
C GLY A 140 -4.26 -2.91 -6.80
N ASP A 141 -4.49 -1.65 -6.42
CA ASP A 141 -3.57 -0.57 -6.79
C ASP A 141 -2.16 -0.86 -6.25
N ARG A 142 -1.23 -1.10 -7.17
CA ARG A 142 0.13 -1.55 -6.86
C ARG A 142 0.91 -0.52 -6.05
N LYS A 143 0.73 0.76 -6.35
CA LYS A 143 1.47 1.84 -5.66
C LYS A 143 1.00 1.97 -4.24
N LEU A 144 -0.31 1.90 -4.00
CA LEU A 144 -0.88 1.94 -2.65
C LEU A 144 -0.56 0.68 -1.85
N LEU A 145 -0.36 -0.45 -2.52
CA LEU A 145 0.01 -1.70 -1.86
C LEU A 145 1.51 -1.87 -1.64
N GLY A 146 2.37 -0.94 -2.10
CA GLY A 146 3.82 -1.06 -2.01
C GLY A 146 4.37 -2.21 -2.86
N LEU A 147 3.71 -2.47 -3.99
CA LEU A 147 4.04 -3.50 -4.99
C LEU A 147 4.73 -2.89 -6.21
N ASP A 148 5.17 -1.63 -6.15
CA ASP A 148 5.93 -0.97 -7.20
C ASP A 148 7.30 -1.63 -7.45
N LYS A 149 7.83 -2.32 -6.44
CA LYS A 149 9.09 -3.07 -6.50
C LYS A 149 8.87 -4.53 -6.16
N ASP A 150 9.69 -5.37 -6.77
CA ASP A 150 9.74 -6.78 -6.40
C ASP A 150 10.32 -6.92 -4.99
N VAL A 151 9.58 -7.59 -4.11
CA VAL A 151 9.89 -7.72 -2.67
C VAL A 151 11.21 -8.47 -2.42
N ARG A 152 11.64 -9.34 -3.35
CA ARG A 152 12.85 -10.17 -3.18
C ARG A 152 14.10 -9.50 -3.74
N THR A 153 13.95 -8.76 -4.83
CA THR A 153 15.07 -8.22 -5.61
C THR A 153 15.18 -6.70 -5.50
N GLY A 154 14.16 -6.05 -4.93
CA GLY A 154 14.11 -4.61 -4.68
C GLY A 154 13.96 -3.75 -5.94
N ALA A 155 13.78 -4.36 -7.10
CA ALA A 155 13.80 -3.64 -8.36
C ALA A 155 12.38 -3.42 -8.92
N THR A 156 12.22 -2.30 -9.61
CA THR A 156 10.92 -1.75 -10.04
C THR A 156 10.19 -2.69 -10.98
N ASN A 157 8.91 -2.94 -10.75
CA ASN A 157 8.10 -3.75 -11.64
C ASN A 157 8.08 -3.13 -13.05
N PRO A 158 8.23 -3.90 -14.15
CA PRO A 158 8.23 -3.38 -15.52
C PRO A 158 7.06 -2.48 -15.86
N ILE A 159 5.87 -2.85 -15.38
CA ILE A 159 4.63 -2.15 -15.70
C ILE A 159 4.67 -0.72 -15.14
N ASP A 160 5.35 -0.55 -14.02
CA ASP A 160 5.49 0.70 -13.29
C ASP A 160 6.81 1.43 -13.65
N MET A 161 7.63 0.85 -14.54
CA MET A 161 8.98 1.30 -14.86
C MET A 161 8.98 2.38 -15.95
N THR A 162 9.50 3.55 -15.62
CA THR A 162 9.80 4.59 -16.61
C THR A 162 11.00 4.20 -17.47
N TYR A 163 11.14 4.86 -18.62
CA TYR A 163 12.31 4.65 -19.49
C TYR A 163 13.63 5.00 -18.79
N GLN A 164 13.64 5.99 -17.90
CA GLN A 164 14.84 6.38 -17.17
C GLN A 164 15.24 5.32 -16.13
N GLU A 165 14.26 4.77 -15.41
CA GLU A 165 14.49 3.67 -14.47
C GLU A 165 14.97 2.42 -15.20
N PHE A 166 14.39 2.12 -16.36
CA PHE A 166 14.84 1.02 -17.22
C PHE A 166 16.31 1.14 -17.63
N VAL A 167 16.77 2.34 -17.99
CA VAL A 167 18.17 2.59 -18.35
C VAL A 167 19.09 2.51 -17.12
N ALA A 168 18.64 3.02 -15.98
CA ALA A 168 19.39 2.99 -14.72
C ALA A 168 19.59 1.54 -14.22
N GLU A 169 18.54 0.72 -14.26
CA GLU A 169 18.58 -0.68 -13.84
C GLU A 169 19.47 -1.55 -14.76
N ASN A 170 19.64 -1.15 -16.02
CA ASN A 170 20.55 -1.80 -16.97
C ASN A 170 22.03 -1.38 -16.82
N ARG A 171 22.35 -0.18 -16.30
CA ARG A 171 23.75 0.29 -16.15
C ARG A 171 24.51 -0.35 -14.99
N ARG A 172 23.83 -0.97 -14.03
CA ARG A 172 24.45 -1.65 -12.88
C ARG A 172 25.23 -2.93 -13.22
N ASP A 173 25.40 -3.28 -14.49
CA ASP A 173 25.81 -4.61 -14.95
C ASP A 173 27.32 -4.81 -15.20
N GLU A 174 28.13 -3.75 -15.34
CA GLU A 174 29.54 -3.93 -15.74
C GLU A 174 30.50 -4.36 -14.60
N PHE A 175 30.11 -4.28 -13.33
CA PHE A 175 31.03 -4.54 -12.20
C PHE A 175 30.38 -5.27 -11.00
N ASP A 176 29.88 -6.47 -11.27
CA ASP A 176 29.73 -7.59 -10.31
C ASP A 176 28.58 -7.57 -9.27
N LYS A 177 27.36 -7.86 -9.79
CA LYS A 177 26.24 -8.64 -9.20
C LYS A 177 25.23 -7.98 -8.25
N THR A 178 24.01 -7.78 -8.78
CA THR A 178 22.87 -8.72 -8.62
C THR A 178 22.04 -8.66 -9.90
N ARG A 179 21.61 -9.82 -10.42
CA ARG A 179 20.75 -9.86 -11.60
C ARG A 179 19.63 -10.93 -11.51
N THR A 180 18.49 -10.55 -10.92
CA THR A 180 17.24 -11.36 -10.79
C THR A 180 15.94 -10.55 -10.90
N MET A 181 16.01 -9.27 -11.24
CA MET A 181 14.85 -8.48 -11.68
C MET A 181 15.08 -8.09 -13.15
N VAL A 182 15.52 -9.07 -13.95
CA VAL A 182 16.65 -8.76 -14.86
C VAL A 182 16.62 -9.39 -16.22
N ALA A 183 16.04 -10.57 -16.36
CA ALA A 183 15.36 -10.81 -17.63
C ALA A 183 14.22 -9.78 -17.79
N ILE A 184 13.72 -9.26 -16.67
CA ILE A 184 12.57 -8.36 -16.50
C ILE A 184 12.72 -7.03 -17.26
N GLY A 185 13.94 -6.67 -17.67
CA GLY A 185 14.18 -5.58 -18.62
C GLY A 185 14.50 -6.02 -20.06
N VAL A 186 15.00 -7.23 -20.29
CA VAL A 186 15.37 -7.71 -21.64
C VAL A 186 14.19 -7.57 -22.61
N LEU A 187 12.97 -7.72 -22.09
CA LEU A 187 11.71 -7.73 -22.80
C LEU A 187 10.97 -6.38 -22.81
N TRP A 188 11.21 -5.52 -21.81
CA TRP A 188 10.67 -4.15 -21.84
C TRP A 188 11.11 -3.41 -23.11
N LYS A 189 12.24 -3.87 -23.68
CA LYS A 189 12.88 -3.36 -24.86
C LYS A 189 12.29 -3.87 -26.18
N GLU A 190 12.03 -5.17 -26.32
CA GLU A 190 11.33 -5.69 -27.51
C GLU A 190 9.91 -5.11 -27.66
N HIS A 191 9.27 -4.82 -26.53
CA HIS A 191 7.91 -4.27 -26.46
C HIS A 191 7.81 -2.82 -26.97
N LYS A 192 8.84 -2.00 -26.77
CA LYS A 192 8.91 -0.68 -27.41
C LYS A 192 9.31 -0.73 -28.88
N ASP A 193 10.08 -1.73 -29.28
CA ASP A 193 10.55 -1.88 -30.65
C ASP A 193 9.42 -2.26 -31.65
N ASN A 194 8.29 -2.82 -31.19
CA ASN A 194 7.09 -3.08 -32.03
C ASN A 194 6.08 -1.91 -32.07
N LEU A 195 5.95 -1.16 -30.96
CA LEU A 195 5.13 0.06 -30.93
C LEU A 195 5.66 1.11 -31.95
N ALA A 196 6.97 1.12 -32.21
CA ALA A 196 7.61 2.01 -33.18
C ALA A 196 7.48 1.53 -34.65
N MET A 197 7.19 0.25 -34.92
CA MET A 197 7.08 -0.27 -36.29
C MET A 197 5.66 -0.22 -36.88
N ASP A 198 4.60 -0.32 -36.07
CA ASP A 198 3.20 -0.17 -36.52
C ASP A 198 2.79 1.29 -36.76
N GLU A 199 3.40 2.23 -36.04
CA GLU A 199 3.27 3.67 -36.32
C GLU A 199 3.96 4.07 -37.64
N MET A 200 5.04 3.37 -38.03
CA MET A 200 5.71 3.54 -39.33
C MET A 200 4.92 2.93 -40.50
N LYS A 201 4.18 1.83 -40.34
CA LYS A 201 3.38 1.24 -41.44
C LYS A 201 2.06 1.94 -41.72
N LYS A 202 1.39 2.48 -40.70
CA LYS A 202 0.15 3.27 -40.88
C LYS A 202 0.37 4.65 -41.49
N SER A 203 1.60 5.18 -41.44
CA SER A 203 1.95 6.45 -42.06
C SER A 203 2.50 6.32 -43.48
N GLU A 204 2.77 5.09 -43.94
CA GLU A 204 3.29 4.78 -45.28
C GLU A 204 2.28 4.11 -46.22
N GLU A 205 1.02 3.87 -45.83
CA GLU A 205 -0.01 3.47 -46.80
C GLU A 205 -0.27 4.62 -47.77
N PRO A 206 0.10 4.47 -49.06
CA PRO A 206 -0.14 5.51 -50.04
C PRO A 206 -1.64 5.57 -50.26
N GLU A 207 -2.22 6.74 -49.97
CA GLU A 207 -3.50 7.13 -50.53
C GLU A 207 -3.33 7.04 -52.06
N LYS A 208 -3.75 5.89 -52.62
CA LYS A 208 -3.72 5.64 -54.05
C LYS A 208 -4.68 6.63 -54.68
N VAL A 209 -4.08 7.69 -55.20
CA VAL A 209 -4.63 8.53 -56.25
C VAL A 209 -4.98 7.60 -57.42
N GLU A 210 -6.27 7.38 -57.64
CA GLU A 210 -6.76 7.04 -58.97
C GLU A 210 -7.69 8.15 -59.45
N ALA A 211 -7.38 8.57 -60.68
CA ALA A 211 -7.82 9.74 -61.40
C ALA A 211 -9.11 9.48 -62.20
#